data_AF-A0A975SXR0-F1
#
_entry.id   AF-A0A975SXR0-F1
#
_cell.length_a   1.000
_cell.length_b   1.000
_cell.length_c   1.000
_cell.angle_alpha   90.00
_cell.angle_beta   90.00
_cell.angle_gamma   90.00
#
_symmetry.space_group_name_H-M   'P 1'
#
loop_
_entity.id
_entity.type
_entity.pdbx_description
1 polymer ?
#
loop_
_entity_poly.entity_id
_entity_poly.type
_entity_poly.pdbx_seq_one_letter_code
_entity_poly.pdbx_strand_id
1 'polypeptide(L)'
;MRTLTAITATAAVLAAVVSAAAPASADVLSFTDKRGDAAARYDLTALRVNNSAARVSATVHVRDLRGDRTQIFGLTVAVVGGDTTYMLSTVRRANGTTTSRIDGYTSDYTDVTSDCTLVSRWQPVKNTISVSLPRACVGGPGALRANLYIGAGNGSTGDPADQSKVVRVGQG
;
A
#
# COMPACT_ATOMS: atom_id res chain seq x y z
N MET A 1 51.99 57.03 34.13
CA MET A 1 50.68 56.47 34.52
C MET A 1 49.67 56.73 33.40
N ARG A 2 49.27 55.67 32.68
CA ARG A 2 48.04 55.60 31.86
C ARG A 2 47.76 54.13 31.58
N THR A 3 46.66 53.67 32.15
CA THR A 3 45.99 52.37 32.06
C THR A 3 45.41 52.16 30.66
N LEU A 4 45.46 50.94 30.11
CA LEU A 4 44.62 50.43 28.99
C LEU A 4 44.64 48.88 29.07
N THR A 5 43.74 48.25 29.83
CA THR A 5 42.43 47.68 29.43
C THR A 5 42.55 46.46 28.49
N ALA A 6 42.31 45.28 29.07
CA ALA A 6 42.17 43.99 28.40
C ALA A 6 40.83 43.89 27.64
N ILE A 7 40.82 43.20 26.49
CA ILE A 7 39.59 42.72 25.86
C ILE A 7 39.75 41.23 25.57
N THR A 8 39.02 40.44 26.36
CA THR A 8 38.84 39.00 26.21
C THR A 8 37.75 38.78 25.16
N ALA A 9 38.09 38.19 24.02
CA ALA A 9 37.12 37.85 22.98
C ALA A 9 36.67 36.38 23.15
N THR A 10 35.49 36.20 23.73
CA THR A 10 34.81 34.90 23.86
C THR A 10 34.16 34.55 22.53
N ALA A 11 34.72 33.60 21.79
CA ALA A 11 34.10 33.08 20.56
C ALA A 11 32.97 32.10 20.92
N ALA A 12 31.73 32.56 20.83
CA ALA A 12 30.55 31.71 20.93
C ALA A 12 30.39 30.89 19.65
N VAL A 13 30.69 29.60 19.70
CA VAL A 13 30.38 28.65 18.63
C VAL A 13 28.88 28.34 18.69
N LEU A 14 28.08 28.93 17.79
CA LEU A 14 26.72 28.50 17.54
C LEU A 14 26.76 27.09 16.94
N ALA A 15 26.49 26.08 17.76
CA ALA A 15 26.12 24.76 17.28
C ALA A 15 24.71 24.84 16.67
N ALA A 16 24.65 25.04 15.35
CA ALA A 16 23.42 24.84 14.59
C ALA A 16 23.07 23.34 14.65
N VAL A 17 22.21 22.97 15.60
CA VAL A 17 21.56 21.66 15.63
C VAL A 17 20.65 21.62 14.41
N VAL A 18 21.14 21.06 13.31
CA VAL A 18 20.31 20.67 12.18
C VAL A 18 19.40 19.57 12.71
N SER A 19 18.18 19.94 13.10
CA SER A 19 17.11 19.00 13.38
C SER A 19 16.82 18.25 12.09
N ALA A 20 17.46 17.09 11.91
CA ALA A 20 17.04 16.11 10.92
C ALA A 20 15.60 15.73 11.28
N ALA A 21 14.61 16.31 10.60
CA ALA A 21 13.26 15.81 10.64
C ALA A 21 13.31 14.34 10.22
N ALA A 22 13.14 13.43 11.19
CA ALA A 22 12.97 12.02 10.90
C ALA A 22 11.78 11.91 9.92
N PRO A 23 11.92 11.08 8.88
CA PRO A 23 11.14 11.23 7.68
C PRO A 23 9.67 10.97 7.97
N ALA A 24 8.79 11.72 7.30
CA ALA A 24 7.35 11.55 7.26
C ALA A 24 6.91 10.21 6.60
N SER A 25 7.66 9.11 6.78
CA SER A 25 7.55 7.83 6.07
C SER A 25 6.77 6.76 6.83
N ALA A 26 5.77 7.14 7.64
CA ALA A 26 4.86 6.16 8.24
C ALA A 26 3.69 5.79 7.30
N ASP A 27 3.44 6.62 6.30
CA ASP A 27 2.37 6.49 5.30
C ASP A 27 2.69 5.45 4.23
N VAL A 28 3.96 5.12 4.03
CA VAL A 28 4.41 4.12 3.06
C VAL A 28 5.08 2.95 3.77
N LEU A 29 4.61 1.75 3.46
CA LEU A 29 5.30 0.51 3.82
C LEU A 29 5.74 -0.22 2.56
N SER A 30 6.99 -0.67 2.53
CA SER A 30 7.51 -1.56 1.48
C SER A 30 8.10 -2.82 2.12
N PHE A 31 7.85 -3.98 1.54
CA PHE A 31 8.47 -5.24 1.98
C PHE A 31 8.66 -6.21 0.82
N THR A 32 9.69 -7.04 0.95
CA THR A 32 10.00 -8.14 0.03
C THR A 32 9.36 -9.41 0.56
N ASP A 33 8.85 -10.22 -0.35
CA ASP A 33 8.26 -11.52 -0.04
C ASP A 33 9.13 -12.66 -0.58
N LYS A 34 8.97 -13.86 -0.02
CA LYS A 34 9.89 -14.97 -0.30
C LYS A 34 9.59 -15.55 -1.67
N ARG A 35 10.40 -15.19 -2.65
CA ARG A 35 10.35 -15.78 -4.00
C ARG A 35 10.32 -17.32 -4.00
N GLY A 36 9.42 -17.89 -4.79
CA GLY A 36 9.37 -19.32 -5.12
C GLY A 36 8.54 -20.19 -4.17
N ASP A 37 7.77 -19.59 -3.27
CA ASP A 37 6.76 -20.27 -2.45
C ASP A 37 5.44 -20.51 -3.18
N ALA A 38 5.18 -19.81 -4.28
CA ALA A 38 4.06 -20.05 -5.19
C ALA A 38 4.50 -20.25 -6.66
N ALA A 39 3.53 -20.66 -7.50
CA ALA A 39 3.73 -20.73 -8.95
C ALA A 39 4.08 -19.35 -9.53
N ALA A 40 4.95 -19.29 -10.53
CA ALA A 40 5.55 -18.01 -11.00
C ALA A 40 4.53 -16.90 -11.34
N ARG A 41 3.36 -17.30 -11.82
CA ARG A 41 2.26 -16.39 -12.19
C ARG A 41 1.46 -15.81 -11.03
N TYR A 42 1.73 -16.28 -9.82
CA TYR A 42 1.09 -15.87 -8.57
C TYR A 42 2.09 -15.53 -7.48
N ASP A 43 3.37 -15.89 -7.63
CA ASP A 43 4.45 -15.62 -6.68
C ASP A 43 4.70 -14.11 -6.52
N LEU A 44 4.20 -13.55 -5.42
CA LEU A 44 4.43 -12.18 -4.98
C LEU A 44 5.88 -12.06 -4.49
N THR A 45 6.57 -11.01 -4.90
CA THR A 45 8.01 -10.85 -4.61
C THR A 45 8.35 -9.55 -3.92
N ALA A 46 7.57 -8.50 -4.18
CA ALA A 46 7.72 -7.22 -3.48
C ALA A 46 6.38 -6.49 -3.45
N LEU A 47 6.14 -5.78 -2.36
CA LEU A 47 4.91 -5.06 -2.11
C LEU A 47 5.24 -3.67 -1.58
N ARG A 48 4.47 -2.67 -2.02
CA ARG A 48 4.50 -1.30 -1.53
C ARG A 48 3.07 -0.83 -1.33
N VAL A 49 2.73 -0.43 -0.11
CA VAL A 49 1.44 0.16 0.25
C VAL A 49 1.68 1.59 0.69
N ASN A 50 0.88 2.53 0.17
CA ASN A 50 0.87 3.93 0.55
C ASN A 50 -0.54 4.31 1.06
N ASN A 51 -0.60 4.92 2.24
CA ASN A 51 -1.77 5.45 2.91
C ASN A 51 -1.57 6.94 3.20
N SER A 52 -1.70 7.75 2.15
CA SER A 52 -1.66 9.22 2.26
C SER A 52 -3.05 9.78 2.61
N ALA A 53 -3.09 11.05 3.06
CA ALA A 53 -4.34 11.79 3.21
C ALA A 53 -5.24 11.79 1.97
N ALA A 54 -4.68 11.75 0.75
CA ALA A 54 -5.47 11.81 -0.49
C ALA A 54 -5.90 10.43 -0.99
N ARG A 55 -5.01 9.43 -0.91
CA ARG A 55 -5.19 8.13 -1.56
C ARG A 55 -4.59 6.99 -0.77
N VAL A 56 -5.23 5.84 -0.91
CA VAL A 56 -4.61 4.53 -0.62
C VAL A 56 -4.18 3.93 -1.95
N SER A 57 -2.98 3.35 -1.98
CA SER A 57 -2.50 2.61 -3.14
C SER A 57 -1.65 1.43 -2.72
N ALA A 58 -1.67 0.39 -3.54
CA ALA A 58 -0.74 -0.71 -3.44
C ALA A 58 -0.11 -0.97 -4.81
N THR A 59 1.18 -1.29 -4.80
CA THR A 59 1.93 -1.78 -5.96
C THR A 59 2.58 -3.09 -5.55
N VAL A 60 2.39 -4.12 -6.38
CA VAL A 60 3.02 -5.43 -6.17
C VAL A 60 3.82 -5.85 -7.39
N HIS A 61 4.91 -6.55 -7.12
CA HIS A 61 5.68 -7.28 -8.12
C HIS A 61 5.39 -8.76 -8.02
N VAL A 62 5.11 -9.36 -9.16
CA VAL A 62 4.91 -10.81 -9.31
C VAL A 62 6.14 -11.38 -10.02
N ARG A 63 6.48 -12.65 -9.80
CA ARG A 63 7.64 -13.25 -10.47
C ARG A 63 7.47 -13.27 -12.00
N ASP A 64 6.30 -13.65 -12.50
CA ASP A 64 5.98 -13.63 -13.93
C ASP A 64 4.48 -13.38 -14.16
N LEU A 65 4.10 -12.13 -14.42
CA LEU A 65 2.70 -11.75 -14.62
C LEU A 65 2.21 -12.04 -16.05
N ARG A 66 3.07 -12.55 -16.93
CA ARG A 66 2.69 -12.85 -18.32
C ARG A 66 1.84 -14.11 -18.35
N GLY A 67 1.02 -14.19 -19.39
CA GLY A 67 0.17 -15.34 -19.61
C GLY A 67 -1.17 -14.97 -20.23
N ASP A 68 -1.81 -16.03 -20.71
CA ASP A 68 -3.09 -16.07 -21.42
C ASP A 68 -4.23 -16.59 -20.52
N ARG A 69 -4.00 -16.65 -19.20
CA ARG A 69 -5.01 -17.09 -18.22
C ARG A 69 -5.60 -15.92 -17.47
N THR A 70 -6.80 -16.15 -16.95
CA THR A 70 -7.43 -15.20 -16.02
C THR A 70 -6.67 -15.19 -14.69
N GLN A 71 -6.40 -14.00 -14.18
CA GLN A 71 -5.75 -13.75 -12.90
C GLN A 71 -6.59 -12.77 -12.09
N ILE A 72 -6.68 -12.98 -10.79
CA ILE A 72 -7.30 -12.05 -9.85
C ILE A 72 -6.22 -11.53 -8.90
N PHE A 73 -6.29 -10.24 -8.59
CA PHE A 73 -5.52 -9.60 -7.53
C PHE A 73 -6.47 -8.90 -6.57
N GLY A 74 -6.22 -9.05 -5.28
CA GLY A 74 -7.00 -8.43 -4.23
C GLY A 74 -6.13 -7.65 -3.25
N LEU A 75 -6.69 -6.55 -2.75
CA LEU A 75 -6.17 -5.76 -1.64
C LEU A 75 -7.32 -5.59 -0.64
N THR A 76 -7.17 -6.18 0.54
CA THR A 76 -8.07 -5.98 1.68
C THR A 76 -7.49 -4.89 2.56
N VAL A 77 -8.29 -3.88 2.90
CA VAL A 77 -7.91 -2.76 3.77
C VAL A 77 -8.97 -2.48 4.83
N ALA A 78 -8.53 -2.17 6.04
CA ALA A 78 -9.39 -1.73 7.13
C ALA A 78 -8.69 -0.66 7.95
N VAL A 79 -9.42 0.37 8.39
CA VAL A 79 -8.90 1.35 9.34
C VAL A 79 -8.70 0.67 10.69
N VAL A 80 -7.56 0.90 11.32
CA VAL A 80 -7.28 0.35 12.66
C VAL A 80 -8.29 0.91 13.65
N GLY A 81 -9.07 0.03 14.28
CA GLY A 81 -10.16 0.40 15.19
C GLY A 81 -11.47 0.79 14.48
N GLY A 82 -11.50 0.76 13.15
CA GLY A 82 -12.73 0.89 12.37
C GLY A 82 -13.45 -0.45 12.26
N ASP A 83 -14.75 -0.37 11.95
CA ASP A 83 -15.64 -1.54 11.85
C ASP A 83 -15.78 -2.09 10.41
N THR A 84 -15.37 -1.31 9.41
CA THR A 84 -15.51 -1.68 8.00
C THR A 84 -14.20 -2.18 7.40
N THR A 85 -14.28 -3.28 6.67
CA THR A 85 -13.22 -3.81 5.80
C THR A 85 -13.63 -3.62 4.35
N TYR A 86 -12.71 -3.16 3.52
CA TYR A 86 -12.90 -3.04 2.07
C TYR A 86 -11.98 -4.01 1.34
N MET A 87 -12.55 -4.82 0.44
CA MET A 87 -11.82 -5.64 -0.51
C MET A 87 -11.85 -4.97 -1.89
N LEU A 88 -10.68 -4.54 -2.33
CA LEU A 88 -10.46 -4.08 -3.69
C LEU A 88 -10.03 -5.30 -4.51
N SER A 89 -10.80 -5.67 -5.53
CA SER A 89 -10.41 -6.75 -6.42
C SER A 89 -10.32 -6.29 -7.86
N THR A 90 -9.33 -6.81 -8.59
CA THR A 90 -9.20 -6.62 -10.02
C THR A 90 -8.92 -7.95 -10.70
N VAL A 91 -9.61 -8.19 -11.81
CA VAL A 91 -9.51 -9.41 -12.60
C VAL A 91 -8.98 -9.05 -13.97
N ARG A 92 -7.82 -9.60 -14.34
CA ARG A 92 -7.30 -9.58 -15.71
C ARG A 92 -7.73 -10.86 -16.40
N ARG A 93 -8.47 -10.74 -17.51
CA ARG A 93 -8.86 -11.87 -18.35
C ARG A 93 -7.73 -12.26 -19.31
N ALA A 94 -7.84 -13.46 -19.87
CA ALA A 94 -6.95 -14.00 -20.90
C ALA A 94 -6.68 -13.02 -22.06
N ASN A 95 -7.73 -12.33 -22.54
CA ASN A 95 -7.67 -11.33 -23.60
C ASN A 95 -7.05 -9.98 -23.17
N GLY A 96 -6.55 -9.87 -21.95
CA GLY A 96 -5.93 -8.66 -21.40
C GLY A 96 -6.90 -7.63 -20.82
N THR A 97 -8.22 -7.80 -21.01
CA THR A 97 -9.20 -6.89 -20.39
C THR A 97 -9.16 -6.98 -18.87
N THR A 98 -9.35 -5.85 -18.20
CA THR A 98 -9.32 -5.75 -16.74
C THR A 98 -10.65 -5.21 -16.22
N THR A 99 -11.15 -5.85 -15.17
CA THR A 99 -12.31 -5.36 -14.39
C THR A 99 -11.87 -5.11 -12.96
N SER A 100 -12.58 -4.23 -12.26
CA SER A 100 -12.27 -3.83 -10.90
C SER A 100 -13.56 -3.66 -10.11
N ARG A 101 -13.60 -4.12 -8.86
CA ARG A 101 -14.69 -3.86 -7.91
C ARG A 101 -14.15 -3.49 -6.53
N ILE A 102 -15.00 -2.85 -5.75
CA ILE A 102 -14.80 -2.57 -4.33
C ILE A 102 -15.98 -3.18 -3.60
N ASP A 103 -15.71 -4.05 -2.64
CA ASP A 103 -16.72 -4.62 -1.75
C ASP A 103 -16.38 -4.19 -0.33
N GLY A 104 -17.34 -3.61 0.38
CA GLY A 104 -17.20 -3.29 1.79
C GLY A 104 -18.05 -4.23 2.63
N TYR A 105 -17.59 -4.56 3.83
CA TYR A 105 -18.38 -5.25 4.83
C TYR A 105 -17.98 -4.81 6.24
N THR A 106 -18.95 -4.71 7.13
CA THR A 106 -18.75 -4.47 8.57
C THR A 106 -18.32 -5.74 9.31
N SER A 107 -17.97 -5.63 10.61
CA SER A 107 -17.59 -6.81 11.41
C SER A 107 -18.72 -7.81 11.64
N ASP A 108 -19.98 -7.38 11.52
CA ASP A 108 -21.17 -8.22 11.53
C ASP A 108 -21.56 -8.75 10.13
N TYR A 109 -20.69 -8.58 9.13
CA TYR A 109 -20.88 -9.01 7.74
C TYR A 109 -22.03 -8.31 7.01
N THR A 110 -22.41 -7.11 7.44
CA THR A 110 -23.31 -6.26 6.67
C THR A 110 -22.57 -5.65 5.49
N ASP A 111 -23.11 -5.84 4.28
CA ASP A 111 -22.54 -5.26 3.07
C ASP A 111 -22.54 -3.73 3.12
N VAL A 112 -21.41 -3.12 2.77
CA VAL A 112 -21.23 -1.68 2.65
C VAL A 112 -20.97 -1.34 1.19
N THR A 113 -21.86 -0.56 0.61
CA THR A 113 -21.71 -0.07 -0.76
C THR A 113 -20.68 1.06 -0.80
N SER A 114 -19.83 1.05 -1.83
CA SER A 114 -18.89 2.13 -2.09
C SER A 114 -19.09 2.66 -3.51
N ASP A 115 -19.40 3.95 -3.64
CA ASP A 115 -19.49 4.62 -4.94
C ASP A 115 -18.11 5.02 -5.50
N CYS A 116 -17.04 4.57 -4.84
CA CYS A 116 -15.70 4.95 -5.19
C CYS A 116 -15.20 4.26 -6.44
N THR A 117 -14.42 5.00 -7.24
CA THR A 117 -13.73 4.44 -8.40
C THR A 117 -12.38 3.86 -7.99
N LEU A 118 -12.23 2.56 -8.21
CA LEU A 118 -10.95 1.86 -8.13
C LEU A 118 -10.17 2.04 -9.43
N VAL A 119 -8.99 2.64 -9.34
CA VAL A 119 -8.04 2.66 -10.45
C VAL A 119 -7.12 1.44 -10.33
N SER A 120 -7.13 0.56 -11.32
CA SER A 120 -6.20 -0.57 -11.42
C SER A 120 -5.37 -0.49 -12.69
N ARG A 121 -4.13 -0.99 -12.61
CA ARG A 121 -3.23 -1.09 -13.75
C ARG A 121 -2.42 -2.36 -13.65
N TRP A 122 -2.54 -3.18 -14.69
CA TRP A 122 -1.75 -4.39 -14.88
C TRP A 122 -0.66 -4.11 -15.91
N GLN A 123 0.59 -4.42 -15.58
CA GLN A 123 1.74 -4.26 -16.48
C GLN A 123 2.47 -5.61 -16.60
N PRO A 124 1.95 -6.56 -17.41
CA PRO A 124 2.52 -7.90 -17.51
C PRO A 124 3.98 -7.93 -17.94
N VAL A 125 4.40 -6.97 -18.78
CA VAL A 125 5.80 -6.89 -19.23
C VAL A 125 6.75 -6.55 -18.07
N LYS A 126 6.29 -5.71 -17.12
CA LYS A 126 7.06 -5.27 -15.94
C LYS A 126 6.79 -6.13 -14.70
N ASN A 127 5.92 -7.13 -14.81
CA ASN A 127 5.41 -7.93 -13.72
C ASN A 127 4.87 -7.11 -12.54
N THR A 128 4.15 -6.03 -12.83
CA THR A 128 3.62 -5.14 -11.80
C THR A 128 2.11 -5.04 -11.87
N ILE A 129 1.45 -5.10 -10.71
CA ILE A 129 0.04 -4.73 -10.54
C ILE A 129 0.00 -3.53 -9.59
N SER A 130 -0.76 -2.50 -9.94
CA SER A 130 -1.01 -1.38 -9.04
C SER A 130 -2.49 -1.09 -8.93
N VAL A 131 -2.96 -0.83 -7.71
CA VAL A 131 -4.33 -0.40 -7.41
C VAL A 131 -4.30 0.87 -6.59
N SER A 132 -5.28 1.75 -6.78
CA SER A 132 -5.44 2.95 -5.98
C SER A 132 -6.88 3.43 -5.93
N LEU A 133 -7.28 3.94 -4.76
CA LEU A 133 -8.56 4.59 -4.55
C LEU A 133 -8.40 5.85 -3.67
N PRO A 134 -9.35 6.80 -3.71
CA PRO A 134 -9.36 7.93 -2.79
C PRO A 134 -9.40 7.47 -1.33
N ARG A 135 -8.66 8.14 -0.43
CA ARG A 135 -8.58 7.73 0.99
C ARG A 135 -9.92 7.85 1.71
N ALA A 136 -10.77 8.79 1.30
CA ALA A 136 -12.11 8.96 1.85
C ALA A 136 -13.02 7.73 1.67
N CYS A 137 -12.68 6.83 0.74
CA CYS A 137 -13.45 5.62 0.45
C CYS A 137 -13.28 4.49 1.46
N VAL A 138 -12.23 4.55 2.27
CA VAL A 138 -11.90 3.50 3.25
C VAL A 138 -12.19 3.96 4.69
N GLY A 139 -13.10 4.91 4.86
CA GLY A 139 -13.52 5.43 6.17
C GLY A 139 -12.64 6.57 6.70
N GLY A 140 -12.72 6.83 8.00
CA GLY A 140 -12.07 7.96 8.68
C GLY A 140 -10.53 7.94 8.66
N PRO A 141 -9.87 9.00 9.15
CA PRO A 141 -8.42 9.06 9.23
C PRO A 141 -7.87 7.98 10.17
N GLY A 142 -6.62 7.58 9.96
CA GLY A 142 -5.91 6.61 10.77
C GLY A 142 -5.06 5.64 9.96
N ALA A 143 -4.28 4.86 10.70
CA ALA A 143 -3.52 3.75 10.15
C ALA A 143 -4.44 2.70 9.53
N LEU A 144 -3.95 2.03 8.49
CA LEU A 144 -4.63 0.91 7.83
C LEU A 144 -3.97 -0.41 8.21
N ARG A 145 -4.80 -1.46 8.31
CA ARG A 145 -4.38 -2.84 8.11
C ARG A 145 -4.56 -3.16 6.63
N ALA A 146 -3.56 -3.75 6.00
CA ALA A 146 -3.62 -4.16 4.62
C ALA A 146 -3.18 -5.62 4.46
N ASN A 147 -3.82 -6.35 3.56
CA ASN A 147 -3.46 -7.70 3.14
C ASN A 147 -3.71 -7.82 1.63
N LEU A 148 -2.83 -8.54 0.92
CA LEU A 148 -2.88 -8.65 -0.52
C LEU A 148 -2.83 -10.11 -0.94
N TYR A 149 -3.49 -10.43 -2.04
CA TYR A 149 -3.44 -11.76 -2.63
C TYR A 149 -3.43 -11.70 -4.15
N ILE A 150 -2.98 -12.79 -4.76
CA ILE A 150 -3.14 -13.03 -6.18
C ILE A 150 -3.48 -14.50 -6.42
N GLY A 151 -4.24 -14.79 -7.47
CA GLY A 151 -4.66 -16.16 -7.73
C GLY A 151 -5.40 -16.33 -9.04
N ALA A 152 -6.13 -17.43 -9.11
CA ALA A 152 -7.06 -17.74 -10.19
C ALA A 152 -8.49 -17.36 -9.79
N GLY A 153 -9.37 -17.13 -10.77
CA GLY A 153 -10.79 -16.92 -10.49
C GLY A 153 -11.49 -16.02 -11.50
N ASN A 154 -12.81 -15.94 -11.39
CA ASN A 154 -13.69 -15.14 -12.25
C ASN A 154 -14.07 -13.78 -11.64
N GLY A 155 -13.74 -13.52 -10.36
CA GLY A 155 -14.02 -12.27 -9.66
C GLY A 155 -14.92 -12.37 -8.43
N SER A 156 -15.54 -13.52 -8.13
CA SER A 156 -16.52 -13.61 -7.03
C SER A 156 -15.92 -13.69 -5.63
N THR A 157 -14.77 -14.33 -5.46
CA THR A 157 -14.07 -14.43 -4.15
C THR A 157 -12.58 -14.79 -4.23
N GLY A 158 -12.09 -15.09 -5.44
CA GLY A 158 -10.72 -15.54 -5.69
C GLY A 158 -10.43 -16.94 -5.14
N ASP A 159 -9.65 -17.72 -5.88
CA ASP A 159 -8.90 -18.86 -5.35
C ASP A 159 -7.46 -18.36 -5.14
N PRO A 160 -7.15 -17.77 -3.96
CA PRO A 160 -5.86 -17.15 -3.73
C PRO A 160 -4.78 -18.23 -3.79
N ALA A 161 -3.85 -18.08 -4.74
CA ALA A 161 -2.72 -18.97 -4.89
C ALA A 161 -1.49 -18.49 -4.10
N ASP A 162 -1.47 -17.20 -3.77
CA ASP A 162 -0.46 -16.58 -2.92
C ASP A 162 -1.06 -15.40 -2.14
N GLN A 163 -0.55 -15.17 -0.92
CA GLN A 163 -1.03 -14.14 0.00
C GLN A 163 0.14 -13.50 0.75
N SER A 164 0.10 -12.18 0.84
CA SER A 164 1.02 -11.46 1.70
C SER A 164 0.68 -11.65 3.18
N LYS A 165 1.63 -11.38 4.07
CA LYS A 165 1.31 -11.11 5.49
C LYS A 165 0.41 -9.88 5.63
N VAL A 166 -0.37 -9.82 6.71
CA VAL A 166 -1.10 -8.60 7.10
C VAL A 166 -0.10 -7.56 7.60
N VAL A 167 -0.21 -6.33 7.12
CA VAL A 167 0.67 -5.23 7.50
C VAL A 167 -0.12 -4.05 8.05
N ARG A 168 0.53 -3.25 8.91
CA ARG A 168 0.00 -1.97 9.39
C ARG A 168 0.75 -0.83 8.71
N VAL A 169 0.02 0.12 8.15
CA VAL A 169 0.56 1.30 7.47
C VAL A 169 -0.01 2.53 8.15
N GLY A 170 0.85 3.44 8.64
CA GLY A 170 0.42 4.71 9.22
C GLY A 170 -0.27 5.60 8.18
N GLN A 171 -0.84 6.73 8.61
CA GLN A 171 -1.31 7.75 7.68
C GLN A 171 -0.40 8.97 7.79
N GLY A 172 -0.02 9.51 6.63
CA GLY A 172 0.70 10.77 6.48
C GLY A 172 -0.19 11.89 5.99
#